data_AF-A0A7D5N8S6-F1
#
_entry.id   AF-A0A7D5N8S6-F1
#
_cell.length_a   1.000
_cell.length_b   1.000
_cell.length_c   1.000
_cell.angle_alpha   90.00
_cell.angle_beta   90.00
_cell.angle_gamma   90.00
#
_symmetry.space_group_name_H-M   'P 1'
#
loop_
_entity.id
_entity.type
_entity.pdbx_description
1 polymer ?
#
loop_
_entity_poly.entity_id
_entity_poly.type
_entity_poly.pdbx_seq_one_letter_code
_entity_poly.pdbx_strand_id
1 'polypeptide(L)' 'MRKVILDTNVIVSALISNSYPTKILHEIVFERKVETCISKEILEEYIHVLNRPKFE' A
#
# COMPACT_ATOMS: atom_id res chain seq x y z
N MET A 1 -0.46 -19.80 4.08
CA MET A 1 -0.10 -18.40 3.71
C MET A 1 -1.02 -17.47 4.48
N ARG A 2 -0.50 -16.37 5.05
CA ARG A 2 -1.31 -15.46 5.88
C ARG A 2 -1.89 -14.36 4.99
N LYS A 3 -3.19 -14.09 5.14
CA LYS A 3 -3.89 -13.03 4.43
C LYS A 3 -3.71 -11.71 5.16
N VAL A 4 -3.41 -10.64 4.43
CA VAL A 4 -3.22 -9.30 5.00
C VAL A 4 -3.87 -8.27 4.09
N ILE A 5 -4.54 -7.32 4.72
CA ILE A 5 -4.97 -6.07 4.10
C ILE A 5 -3.90 -5.04 4.45
N LEU A 6 -3.41 -4.34 3.45
CA LEU A 6 -2.47 -3.23 3.65
C LEU A 6 -3.30 -1.97 3.88
N ASP A 7 -2.87 -1.13 4.81
CA ASP A 7 -3.49 0.16 5.03
C ASP A 7 -3.10 1.14 3.90
N THR A 8 -4.00 2.05 3.54
CA THR A 8 -3.75 3.15 2.59
C THR A 8 -2.45 3.88 2.90
N ASN A 9 -2.17 4.17 4.17
CA ASN A 9 -0.96 4.89 4.59
C ASN A 9 0.32 4.10 4.32
N VAL A 10 0.29 2.77 4.37
CA VAL A 10 1.46 1.94 4.05
C VAL A 10 1.79 2.05 2.57
N ILE A 11 0.76 1.96 1.71
CA ILE A 11 0.91 2.10 0.26
C ILE A 11 1.38 3.51 -0.10
N VAL A 12 0.66 4.53 0.38
CA VAL A 12 0.92 5.93 0.06
C VAL A 12 2.31 6.36 0.56
N SER A 13 2.69 6.03 1.80
CA SER A 13 4.01 6.39 2.33
C SER A 13 5.16 5.72 1.57
N ALA A 14 4.96 4.48 1.11
CA ALA A 14 5.95 3.75 0.32
C ALA A 14 6.14 4.33 -1.09
N LEU A 15 5.07 4.91 -1.67
CA LEU A 15 5.11 5.56 -2.98
C LEU A 15 5.74 6.96 -2.93
N ILE A 16 5.57 7.69 -1.82
CA ILE A 16 6.12 9.05 -1.66
C ILE A 16 7.60 9.05 -1.28
N SER A 17 8.03 8.09 -0.45
CA SER A 17 9.37 8.10 0.14
C SER A 17 9.94 6.70 0.28
N ASN A 18 11.26 6.56 0.12
CA ASN A 18 11.96 5.30 0.37
C ASN A 18 12.21 5.11 1.87
N SER A 19 11.19 4.63 2.59
CA SER A 19 11.21 4.47 4.06
C SER A 19 10.75 3.07 4.49
N TYR A 20 10.47 2.85 5.77
CA TYR A 20 10.04 1.53 6.29
C TYR A 20 8.85 0.90 5.55
N PRO A 21 7.81 1.66 5.13
CA PRO A 21 6.74 1.14 4.28
C PRO A 21 7.23 0.52 2.95
N THR A 22 8.26 1.09 2.32
CA THR A 22 8.86 0.54 1.11
C THR A 22 9.51 -0.82 1.38
N LYS A 23 10.16 -0.99 2.54
CA LYS A 23 10.71 -2.28 2.97
C LYS A 23 9.62 -3.32 3.20
N ILE A 24 8.50 -2.94 3.80
CA ILE A 24 7.34 -3.82 3.99
C ILE A 24 6.84 -4.33 2.64
N LEU A 25 6.68 -3.44 1.65
CA LEU A 25 6.26 -3.87 0.31
C LEU A 25 7.27 -4.82 -0.33
N HIS A 26 8.56 -4.52 -0.27
CA HIS A 26 9.56 -5.40 -0.88
C HIS A 26 9.66 -6.76 -0.19
N GLU A 27 9.93 -6.76 1.11
CA GLU A 27 10.29 -7.97 1.86
C GLU A 27 9.08 -8.85 2.20
N ILE A 28 7.86 -8.31 2.24
CA ILE A 28 6.66 -9.05 2.65
C ILE A 28 5.72 -9.29 1.46
N VAL A 29 5.48 -8.27 0.65
CA VAL A 29 4.51 -8.35 -0.46
C VAL A 29 5.16 -8.89 -1.74
N PHE A 30 6.24 -8.27 -2.22
CA PHE A 30 6.88 -8.66 -3.49
C PHE A 30 7.62 -10.00 -3.39
N GLU A 31 8.20 -10.31 -2.23
CA GLU A 31 8.72 -11.64 -1.93
C GLU A 31 7.62 -12.71 -1.70
N ARG A 32 6.33 -12.35 -1.87
CA ARG A 32 5.16 -13.25 -1.75
C ARG A 32 5.10 -14.02 -0.42
N LYS A 33 5.57 -13.42 0.68
CA LYS A 33 5.48 -14.02 2.03
C LYS A 33 4.06 -14.01 2.58
N VAL A 34 3.18 -13.20 1.98
CA VAL A 34 1.77 -13.05 2.34
C VAL A 34 0.87 -13.03 1.13
N GLU A 35 -0.42 -13.30 1.34
CA GLU A 35 -1.47 -13.06 0.36
C GLU A 35 -2.09 -11.68 0.64
N THR A 36 -1.94 -10.74 -0.29
CA THR A 36 -2.55 -9.42 -0.18
C THR A 36 -4.02 -9.47 -0.58
N CYS A 37 -4.88 -8.94 0.28
CA CYS A 37 -6.30 -8.80 0.01
C CYS A 37 -6.63 -7.33 -0.23
N ILE A 38 -7.45 -7.06 -1.23
CA ILE A 38 -7.95 -5.72 -1.54
C ILE A 38 -9.44 -5.82 -1.86
N SER A 39 -10.24 -4.90 -1.35
CA SER A 39 -11.64 -4.72 -1.75
C SER A 39 -11.76 -3.55 -2.73
N LYS A 40 -12.89 -3.46 -3.42
CA LYS A 40 -13.14 -2.38 -4.37
C LYS A 40 -13.15 -1.01 -3.66
N GLU A 41 -13.75 -0.94 -2.48
CA GLU A 41 -13.87 0.26 -1.66
C GLU A 41 -12.49 0.80 -1.24
N ILE A 42 -11.59 -0.10 -0.82
CA ILE A 42 -10.21 0.26 -0.45
C ILE A 42 -9.41 0.72 -1.68
N LEU A 43 -9.60 0.06 -2.83
CA LEU A 43 -8.95 0.48 -4.08
C LEU A 43 -9.41 1.88 -4.52
N GLU A 44 -10.71 2.18 -4.39
CA GLU A 44 -11.25 3.51 -4.68
C GLU A 44 -10.69 4.58 -3.74
N GLU A 45 -10.52 4.25 -2.45
CA GLU A 45 -9.85 5.12 -1.49
C GLU A 45 -8.40 5.41 -1.89
N TYR A 46 -7.64 4.40 -2.30
CA TYR A 46 -6.25 4.58 -2.76
C TYR A 46 -6.18 5.55 -3.93
N ILE A 47 -7.03 5.35 -4.93
CA ILE A 47 -7.11 6.23 -6.11
C ILE A 47 -7.48 7.65 -5.67
N HIS A 48 -8.48 7.81 -4.80
CA HIS A 48 -8.90 9.11 -4.31
C HIS A 48 -7.77 9.82 -3.54
N VAL A 49 -7.08 9.12 -2.63
CA VAL A 49 -5.99 9.69 -1.82
C VAL A 49 -4.83 10.10 -2.71
N LEU A 50 -4.38 9.24 -3.63
CA LEU A 50 -3.27 9.54 -4.55
C LEU A 50 -3.55 10.72 -5.49
N ASN A 51 -4.83 11.02 -5.78
CA ASN A 51 -5.25 12.14 -6.61
C ASN A 51 -5.53 13.45 -5.83
N ARG A 52 -5.37 13.49 -4.50
CA ARG A 52 -5.59 14.72 -3.73
C ARG A 52 -4.52 15.77 -4.05
N PRO A 53 -4.86 17.07 -4.09
CA PRO A 53 -3.92 18.18 -4.37
C PRO A 53 -2.89 18.46 -3.26
N LYS A 54 -2.54 17.45 -2.43
CA LYS A 54 -1.42 17.49 -1.47
C LYS A 54 -0.17 16.79 -2.02
N PHE A 55 -0.08 16.67 -3.33
CA PHE A 55 1.06 16.12 -4.08
C PHE A 55 1.55 17.10 -5.17
N GLU A 56 1.27 18.40 -5.00
CA GLU A 56 2.01 19.51 -5.62
C GLU A 56 2.94 20.16 -4.58
#